data_AF-W5VPH8-F1
#
_entry.id   AF-W5VPH8-F1
#
_cell.length_a   1.000
_cell.length_b   1.000
_cell.length_c   1.000
_cell.angle_alpha   90.00
_cell.angle_beta   90.00
_cell.angle_gamma   90.00
#
_symmetry.space_group_name_H-M   'P 1'
#
loop_
_entity.id
_entity.type
_entity.pdbx_description
1 polymer ?
#
loop_
_entity_poly.entity_id
_entity_poly.type
_entity_poly.pdbx_seq_one_letter_code
_entity_poly.pdbx_strand_id
1 'polypeptide(L)'
;RIPEFIARAKDKNDPFRLMGFGHRVYKNYDPRAKIMQKTCHEGLKEVNIQDDPLLDIAIELEKIGLRDEFFIEKKLYPHDYFYSGISSEALGCPTEWFPVLLAL
;
A
#
# COMPACT_ATOMS: atom_id res chain seq x y z
N ARG A 1 15.86 -0.55 -5.19
CA ARG A 1 15.49 0.89 -5.16
C ARG A 1 14.54 1.24 -4.01
N ILE A 2 13.83 0.28 -3.39
CA ILE A 2 12.93 0.55 -2.24
C ILE A 2 13.58 1.37 -1.11
N PRO A 3 14.81 1.05 -0.63
CA PRO A 3 15.41 1.79 0.49
C PRO A 3 15.62 3.29 0.21
N GLU A 4 15.90 3.65 -1.05
CA GLU A 4 16.08 5.03 -1.50
C GLU A 4 14.78 5.83 -1.34
N PHE A 5 13.66 5.29 -1.84
CA PHE A 5 12.36 5.95 -1.73
C PHE A 5 11.84 5.99 -0.29
N ILE A 6 12.17 4.99 0.53
CA ILE A 6 11.87 5.02 1.96
C ILE A 6 12.67 6.12 2.66
N ALA A 7 13.96 6.28 2.36
CA ALA A 7 14.77 7.37 2.91
C ALA A 7 14.19 8.75 2.52
N ARG A 8 13.78 8.91 1.26
CA ARG A 8 13.10 10.12 0.78
C ARG A 8 11.77 10.38 1.49
N ALA A 9 10.97 9.34 1.76
CA ALA A 9 9.71 9.48 2.49
C ALA A 9 9.91 9.89 3.97
N LYS A 10 11.08 9.56 4.55
CA LYS A 10 11.46 9.93 5.91
C LYS A 10 12.05 11.34 5.99
N ASP A 11 12.62 11.85 4.91
CA ASP A 11 13.17 13.20 4.86
C ASP A 11 12.04 14.26 4.84
N LYS A 12 12.07 15.15 5.83
CA LYS A 12 11.09 16.25 5.94
C LYS A 12 11.29 17.32 4.86
N ASN A 13 12.49 17.44 4.31
CA ASN A 13 12.83 18.41 3.28
C ASN A 13 12.57 17.87 1.86
N ASP A 14 12.35 16.57 1.71
CA ASP A 14 11.94 15.97 0.43
C ASP A 14 10.41 16.09 0.27
N PRO A 15 9.90 16.58 -0.87
CA PRO A 15 8.47 16.62 -1.14
C PRO A 15 7.85 15.23 -1.35
N PHE A 16 8.65 14.17 -1.50
CA PHE A 16 8.18 12.81 -1.72
C PHE A 16 7.30 12.31 -0.56
N ARG A 17 6.21 11.63 -0.90
CA ARG A 17 5.29 11.00 0.07
C ARG A 17 5.03 9.58 -0.35
N LEU A 18 5.03 8.68 0.63
CA LEU A 18 4.68 7.28 0.39
C LEU A 18 3.15 7.15 0.30
N MET A 19 2.66 6.88 -0.91
CA MET A 19 1.23 6.74 -1.18
C MET A 19 0.66 5.47 -0.54
N GLY A 20 -0.58 5.53 -0.06
CA GLY A 20 -1.23 4.39 0.59
C GLY A 20 -0.93 4.23 2.07
N PHE A 21 -0.18 5.15 2.68
CA PHE A 21 0.20 5.10 4.10
C PHE A 21 -0.29 6.31 4.90
N GLY A 22 -0.77 6.02 6.11
CA GLY A 22 -1.35 7.01 7.02
C GLY A 22 -2.78 7.37 6.64
N HIS A 23 -3.54 7.88 7.60
CA HIS A 23 -4.93 8.23 7.37
C HIS A 23 -5.29 9.51 8.13
N ARG A 24 -6.01 10.43 7.48
CA ARG A 24 -6.35 11.73 8.08
C ARG A 24 -7.24 11.57 9.33
N VAL A 25 -8.26 10.70 9.22
CA VAL A 25 -9.23 10.37 10.26
C VAL A 25 -8.71 9.28 11.23
N TYR A 26 -8.45 8.07 10.74
CA TYR A 26 -7.92 6.98 11.56
C TYR A 26 -6.47 7.22 11.96
N LYS A 27 -6.22 7.45 13.26
CA LYS A 27 -4.86 7.72 13.75
C LYS A 27 -4.01 6.47 13.94
N ASN A 28 -4.61 5.31 14.15
CA ASN A 28 -3.90 4.05 14.31
C ASN A 28 -4.16 3.21 13.06
N TYR A 29 -4.91 2.11 13.18
CA TYR A 29 -5.26 1.26 12.05
C TYR A 29 -6.58 1.67 11.41
N ASP A 30 -6.65 1.63 10.08
CA ASP A 30 -7.90 1.76 9.34
C ASP A 30 -8.66 0.41 9.40
N PRO A 31 -9.87 0.35 9.98
CA PRO A 31 -10.61 -0.91 10.10
C PRO A 31 -10.92 -1.55 8.73
N ARG A 32 -11.03 -0.74 7.67
CA ARG A 32 -11.28 -1.20 6.30
C ARG A 32 -10.06 -1.87 5.69
N ALA A 33 -8.88 -1.36 6.01
CA ALA A 33 -7.60 -1.90 5.55
C ALA A 33 -7.38 -3.33 6.01
N LYS A 34 -7.89 -3.73 7.19
CA LYS A 34 -7.76 -5.11 7.68
C LYS A 34 -8.51 -6.12 6.81
N ILE A 35 -9.73 -5.77 6.39
CA ILE A 35 -10.53 -6.62 5.52
C ILE A 35 -9.90 -6.64 4.12
N MET A 36 -9.53 -5.46 3.60
CA MET A 36 -8.90 -5.36 2.27
C MET A 36 -7.56 -6.08 2.18
N GLN A 37 -6.73 -6.03 3.21
CA GLN A 37 -5.47 -6.79 3.29
C GLN A 37 -5.73 -8.28 3.11
N LYS A 38 -6.68 -8.83 3.87
CA LYS A 38 -7.02 -10.24 3.81
C LYS A 38 -7.51 -10.62 2.41
N THR A 39 -8.47 -9.88 1.87
CA THR A 39 -9.02 -10.13 0.52
C THR A 39 -7.96 -9.99 -0.56
N CYS A 40 -7.07 -9.01 -0.45
CA CYS A 40 -5.94 -8.84 -1.36
C CYS A 40 -5.02 -10.06 -1.32
N HIS A 41 -4.56 -10.47 -0.13
CA HIS A 41 -3.70 -11.66 0.01
C HIS A 41 -4.38 -12.96 -0.43
N GLU A 42 -5.69 -13.11 -0.26
CA GLU A 42 -6.46 -14.25 -0.76
C GLU A 42 -6.54 -14.23 -2.29
N GLY A 43 -6.95 -13.10 -2.88
CA GLY A 43 -7.04 -12.95 -4.34
C GLY A 43 -5.69 -13.15 -5.03
N LEU A 44 -4.61 -12.59 -4.49
CA LEU A 44 -3.27 -12.76 -5.05
C LEU A 44 -2.83 -14.24 -5.12
N LYS A 45 -3.25 -15.06 -4.16
CA LYS A 45 -2.98 -16.52 -4.19
C LYS A 45 -3.81 -17.22 -5.27
N GLU A 46 -5.03 -16.77 -5.53
CA GLU A 46 -5.92 -17.36 -6.53
C GLU A 46 -5.51 -17.03 -7.97
N VAL A 47 -5.09 -15.78 -8.24
CA VAL A 47 -4.71 -15.36 -9.60
C VAL A 47 -3.37 -16.01 -10.04
N ASN A 48 -2.62 -16.61 -9.10
CA ASN A 48 -1.36 -17.35 -9.34
C ASN A 48 -0.35 -16.56 -10.20
N ILE A 49 -0.25 -15.25 -9.95
CA ILE A 49 0.76 -14.37 -10.56
C ILE A 49 2.05 -14.56 -9.78
N GLN A 50 3.06 -15.18 -10.39
CA GLN A 50 4.34 -15.47 -9.72
C GLN A 50 5.47 -14.50 -10.08
N ASP A 51 5.29 -13.69 -11.12
CA ASP A 51 6.35 -12.83 -11.66
C ASP A 51 5.86 -11.39 -11.92
N ASP A 52 5.31 -10.75 -10.88
CA ASP A 52 4.96 -9.33 -10.94
C ASP A 52 5.87 -8.49 -10.02
N PRO A 53 6.85 -7.75 -10.57
CA PRO A 53 7.74 -6.90 -9.81
C PRO A 53 7.02 -5.83 -8.97
N LEU A 54 5.85 -5.36 -9.40
CA LEU A 54 5.07 -4.37 -8.65
C LEU A 54 4.45 -5.00 -7.41
N LEU A 55 3.99 -6.24 -7.52
CA LEU A 55 3.46 -6.99 -6.39
C LEU A 55 4.54 -7.28 -5.34
N ASP A 56 5.73 -7.69 -5.76
CA ASP A 56 6.87 -7.91 -4.87
C ASP A 56 7.25 -6.63 -4.12
N ILE A 57 7.29 -5.49 -4.84
CA ILE A 57 7.54 -4.19 -4.23
C ILE A 57 6.45 -3.84 -3.22
N ALA A 58 5.18 -4.11 -3.53
CA ALA A 58 4.08 -3.83 -2.64
C ALA A 58 4.15 -4.65 -1.34
N ILE A 59 4.46 -5.94 -1.43
CA ILE A 59 4.62 -6.82 -0.25
C ILE A 59 5.79 -6.34 0.63
N GLU A 60 6.91 -5.92 0.04
CA GLU A 60 8.03 -5.38 0.81
C GLU A 60 7.70 -4.02 1.44
N LEU A 61 6.97 -3.14 0.75
CA LEU A 61 6.49 -1.87 1.31
C LEU A 61 5.53 -2.07 2.49
N GLU A 62 4.63 -3.05 2.39
CA GLU A 62 3.75 -3.44 3.50
C GLU A 62 4.56 -3.85 4.74
N LYS A 63 5.56 -4.73 4.56
CA LYS A 63 6.45 -5.16 5.66
C LYS A 63 7.19 -3.99 6.30
N ILE A 64 7.69 -3.06 5.49
CA ILE A 64 8.41 -1.87 5.97
C ILE A 64 7.47 -1.00 6.80
N GLY A 65 6.29 -0.64 6.29
CA GLY A 65 5.38 0.24 7.04
C GLY A 65 4.84 -0.38 8.34
N LEU A 66 4.83 -1.70 8.46
CA LEU A 66 4.43 -2.40 9.68
C LEU A 66 5.55 -2.61 10.70
N ARG A 67 6.83 -2.55 10.29
CA ARG A 67 7.98 -2.89 11.15
C ARG A 67 8.94 -1.74 11.41
N ASP A 68 9.00 -0.76 10.51
CA ASP A 68 9.93 0.35 10.61
C ASP A 68 9.49 1.35 11.68
N GLU A 69 10.41 1.67 12.59
CA GLU A 69 10.14 2.54 13.74
C GLU A 69 9.59 3.91 13.34
N PHE A 70 10.09 4.51 12.24
CA PHE A 70 9.59 5.80 11.78
C PHE A 70 8.12 5.74 11.39
N PHE A 71 7.72 4.68 10.67
CA PHE A 71 6.33 4.51 10.23
C PHE A 71 5.41 4.23 11.41
N ILE A 72 5.86 3.44 12.38
CA ILE A 72 5.12 3.14 13.61
C ILE A 72 4.94 4.41 14.45
N GLU A 73 6.01 5.17 14.71
CA GLU A 73 5.96 6.40 15.50
C GLU A 73 5.09 7.48 14.86
N LYS A 74 5.16 7.60 13.53
CA LYS A 74 4.33 8.53 12.75
C LYS A 74 2.93 8.00 12.45
N LYS A 75 2.64 6.76 12.85
CA LYS A 75 1.37 6.07 12.60
C LYS A 75 0.98 6.01 11.12
N LEU A 76 1.99 5.83 10.28
CA LEU A 76 1.87 5.70 8.83
C LEU A 76 1.64 4.23 8.48
N TYR A 77 0.43 3.74 8.79
CA TYR A 77 0.03 2.37 8.46
C TYR A 77 -0.56 2.30 7.05
N PRO A 78 -0.43 1.15 6.35
CA PRO A 78 -1.14 0.93 5.09
C PRO A 78 -2.66 1.09 5.30
N HIS A 79 -3.31 1.86 4.44
CA HIS A 79 -4.77 2.04 4.48
C HIS A 79 -5.46 1.34 3.30
N ASP A 80 -6.79 1.47 3.20
CA ASP A 80 -7.62 0.84 2.18
C ASP A 80 -7.10 0.99 0.74
N TYR A 81 -6.68 2.19 0.32
CA TYR A 81 -6.20 2.44 -1.05
C TYR A 81 -4.90 1.70 -1.40
N PHE A 82 -4.06 1.38 -0.40
CA PHE A 82 -2.86 0.59 -0.65
C PHE A 82 -3.24 -0.80 -1.16
N TYR A 83 -4.13 -1.48 -0.43
CA TYR A 83 -4.57 -2.83 -0.76
C TYR A 83 -5.46 -2.87 -2.00
N SER A 84 -6.37 -1.91 -2.18
CA SER A 84 -7.21 -1.88 -3.39
C SER A 84 -6.41 -1.56 -4.65
N GLY A 85 -5.34 -0.77 -4.55
CA GLY A 85 -4.40 -0.53 -5.65
C GLY A 85 -3.72 -1.83 -6.08
N ILE A 86 -3.18 -2.60 -5.13
CA ILE A 86 -2.56 -3.90 -5.39
C ILE A 86 -3.58 -4.88 -6.01
N SER A 87 -4.80 -4.95 -5.48
CA SER A 87 -5.83 -5.83 -6.04
C SER A 87 -6.22 -5.43 -7.46
N SER A 88 -6.27 -4.13 -7.77
CA SER A 88 -6.60 -3.64 -9.11
C SER A 88 -5.48 -3.99 -10.10
N GLU A 89 -4.22 -3.83 -9.70
CA GLU A 89 -3.05 -4.23 -10.49
C GLU A 89 -3.07 -5.74 -10.78
N ALA A 90 -3.32 -6.56 -9.76
CA ALA A 90 -3.41 -8.01 -9.89
C ALA A 90 -4.55 -8.48 -10.82
N LEU A 91 -5.61 -7.67 -10.95
CA LEU A 91 -6.70 -7.92 -11.90
C LEU A 91 -6.41 -7.39 -13.31
N GLY A 92 -5.25 -6.77 -13.53
CA GLY A 92 -4.89 -6.14 -14.80
C GLY A 92 -5.72 -4.90 -15.12
N CYS A 93 -6.32 -4.27 -14.11
CA CYS A 93 -7.07 -3.03 -14.33
C CYS A 93 -6.11 -1.87 -14.63
N PRO A 94 -6.34 -1.10 -15.71
CA PRO A 94 -5.56 0.10 -15.99
C PRO A 94 -5.57 1.06 -14.80
N THR A 95 -4.41 1.65 -14.48
CA THR A 95 -4.29 2.59 -13.35
C THR A 95 -5.25 3.77 -13.47
N GLU A 96 -5.60 4.21 -14.69
CA GLU A 96 -6.54 5.32 -14.89
C GLU A 96 -7.98 4.98 -14.44
N TRP A 97 -8.31 3.70 -14.30
CA TRP A 97 -9.63 3.26 -13.84
C TRP A 97 -9.76 3.31 -12.33
N PHE A 98 -8.64 3.30 -11.59
CA PHE A 98 -8.66 3.24 -10.14
C PHE A 98 -9.50 4.36 -9.49
N PRO A 99 -9.38 5.65 -9.88
CA PRO A 99 -10.24 6.70 -9.34
C PRO A 99 -11.73 6.50 -9.66
N VAL A 100 -12.05 5.91 -10.82
CA VAL A 100 -13.43 5.63 -11.23
C VAL A 100 -14.01 4.49 -10.38
N LEU A 101 -13.26 3.42 -10.19
CA LEU A 101 -13.65 2.28 -9.34
C LEU A 101 -13.88 2.69 -7.88
N LEU A 102 -13.11 3.66 -7.37
CA LEU A 102 -13.30 4.21 -6.02
C LEU A 102 -14.54 5.12 -5.89
N ALA A 103 -15.04 5.67 -7.00
CA ALA A 103 -16.16 6.60 -7.00
C ALA A 103 -17.54 5.94 -7.18
N LEU A 104 -17.57 4.68 -7.64
CA LEU A 104 -18.77 3.86 -7.81
C LEU A 104 -19.31 3.37 -6.45
#